data_AF-A0A1V6C960-F1
#
_entry.id   AF-A0A1V6C960-F1
#
_cell.length_a   1.000
_cell.length_b   1.000
_cell.length_c   1.000
_cell.angle_alpha   90.00
_cell.angle_beta   90.00
_cell.angle_gamma   90.00
#
_symmetry.space_group_name_H-M   'P 1'
#
loop_
_entity.id
_entity.type
_entity.pdbx_description
1 polymer ?
#
loop_
_entity_poly.entity_id
_entity_poly.type
_entity_poly.pdbx_seq_one_letter_code
_entity_poly.pdbx_strand_id
1 'polypeptide(L)' 'MEKRIKDVVCRVWLKNETKNSVEKDGKVYYFCSPKCKAKFEKEPDKYVPLKG' A
#
# COMPACT_ATOMS: atom_id res chain seq x y z
N MET A 1 -15.16 -11.44 -8.83
CA MET A 1 -13.86 -10.77 -9.09
C MET A 1 -13.35 -10.24 -7.76
N GLU A 2 -12.29 -10.84 -7.20
CA GLU A 2 -11.73 -10.44 -5.91
C GLU A 2 -10.80 -9.24 -6.12
N LYS A 3 -11.09 -8.10 -5.50
CA LYS A 3 -10.22 -6.93 -5.52
C LYS A 3 -8.96 -7.25 -4.71
N ARG A 4 -7.91 -7.71 -5.38
CA ARG A 4 -6.64 -8.07 -4.71
C ARG A 4 -5.82 -6.83 -4.45
N ILE A 5 -5.75 -6.43 -3.17
CA ILE A 5 -4.98 -5.28 -2.76
C ILE A 5 -3.62 -5.77 -2.25
N LYS A 6 -2.54 -5.22 -2.78
CA LYS A 6 -1.18 -5.64 -2.42
C LYS A 6 -0.57 -4.62 -1.47
N ASP A 7 -0.20 -5.05 -0.27
CA ASP A 7 0.65 -4.27 0.61
C ASP A 7 2.05 -4.24 -0.01
N VAL A 8 2.51 -3.06 -0.44
CA VAL A 8 3.80 -2.89 -1.12
C VAL A 8 5.01 -2.97 -0.16
N VAL A 9 4.78 -2.85 1.15
CA VAL A 9 5.83 -2.89 2.16
C VAL A 9 6.15 -4.33 2.56
N CYS A 10 5.12 -5.11 2.89
CA CYS A 10 5.26 -6.50 3.31
C CYS A 10 5.06 -7.50 2.14
N ARG A 11 4.65 -7.01 0.96
CA ARG A 11 4.34 -7.80 -0.25
C ARG A 11 3.25 -8.85 -0.04
N VAL A 12 2.35 -8.59 0.93
CA VAL A 12 1.22 -9.48 1.23
C VAL A 12 -0.03 -9.06 0.47
N TRP A 13 -0.87 -10.04 0.15
CA TRP A 13 -2.19 -9.79 -0.41
C TRP A 13 -3.21 -9.60 0.70
N LEU A 14 -3.83 -8.43 0.74
CA LEU A 14 -4.94 -8.14 1.62
C LEU A 14 -6.20 -8.73 1.00
N LYS A 15 -7.03 -9.34 1.85
CA LYS A 15 -8.33 -9.87 1.45
C LYS A 15 -9.34 -8.76 1.15
N ASN A 16 -9.20 -7.60 1.82
CA ASN A 16 -10.10 -6.45 1.72
C ASN A 16 -9.37 -5.13 1.99
N GLU A 17 -10.08 -4.03 1.76
CA GLU A 17 -9.68 -2.68 2.13
C GLU A 17 -9.45 -2.57 3.64
N THR A 18 -8.31 -1.99 4.03
CA THR A 18 -7.96 -1.77 5.44
C THR A 18 -8.11 -0.30 5.81
N LYS A 19 -8.33 -0.01 7.10
CA LYS A 19 -8.32 1.38 7.61
C LYS A 19 -6.98 2.08 7.40
N ASN A 20 -5.90 1.30 7.30
CA ASN A 20 -4.58 1.81 6.98
C ASN A 20 -4.43 1.95 5.47
N SER A 21 -4.79 3.11 4.94
CA SER A 21 -4.57 3.48 3.55
C SER A 21 -3.81 4.80 3.41
N VAL A 22 -3.16 4.96 2.27
CA VAL A 22 -2.45 6.17 1.85
C VAL A 22 -2.78 6.44 0.40
N GLU A 23 -3.20 7.66 0.10
CA GLU A 23 -3.36 8.11 -1.27
C GLU A 23 -2.03 8.68 -1.79
N LYS A 24 -1.55 8.16 -2.91
CA LYS A 24 -0.34 8.63 -3.58
C LYS A 24 -0.54 8.55 -5.08
N ASP A 25 -0.26 9.65 -5.78
CA ASP A 25 -0.34 9.70 -7.25
C ASP A 25 -1.74 9.33 -7.80
N GLY A 26 -2.80 9.74 -7.09
CA GLY A 26 -4.19 9.39 -7.43
C GLY A 26 -4.55 7.91 -7.23
N LYS A 27 -3.68 7.13 -6.57
CA LYS A 27 -3.93 5.73 -6.20
C LYS A 27 -3.97 5.56 -4.70
N VAL A 28 -4.96 4.82 -4.23
CA VAL A 28 -5.08 4.45 -2.81
C VAL A 28 -4.36 3.11 -2.59
N TYR A 29 -3.33 3.15 -1.75
CA TYR A 29 -2.59 1.99 -1.26
C TYR A 29 -3.10 1.59 0.10
N TYR A 30 -3.28 0.29 0.34
CA TYR A 30 -3.73 -0.24 1.62
C TYR A 30 -2.65 -1.11 2.25
N PHE A 31 -2.60 -1.11 3.57
CA PHE A 31 -1.55 -1.73 4.35
C PHE A 31 -2.12 -2.64 5.42
N CYS A 32 -1.45 -3.78 5.64
CA CYS A 32 -1.81 -4.75 6.66
C CYS A 32 -1.74 -4.16 8.08
N SER A 33 -0.93 -3.14 8.29
CA SER A 33 -0.66 -2.57 9.61
C SER A 33 -0.23 -1.10 9.55
N PRO A 34 -0.42 -0.33 10.64
CA PRO A 34 0.02 1.05 10.73
C PRO A 34 1.54 1.19 10.56
N LYS A 35 2.31 0.15 10.92
CA LYS A 35 3.77 0.10 10.73
C LYS A 35 4.16 0.08 9.25
N CYS A 36 3.40 -0.64 8.42
CA CYS A 36 3.59 -0.64 6.96
C CYS A 36 3.21 0.74 6.38
N LYS A 37 2.07 1.29 6.80
CA LYS A 37 1.68 2.66 6.42
C LYS A 37 2.78 3.68 6.75
N ALA A 38 3.31 3.68 7.97
CA ALA A 38 4.36 4.63 8.35
C ALA A 38 5.67 4.46 7.55
N LYS A 39 6.06 3.21 7.24
CA LYS A 39 7.21 2.95 6.35
C LYS A 39 6.96 3.49 4.95
N PHE A 40 5.76 3.28 4.43
CA PHE A 40 5.34 3.78 3.14
C PHE A 40 5.28 5.30 3.10
N GLU A 41 4.74 5.96 4.13
CA GLU A 41 4.70 7.42 4.22
C GLU A 41 6.12 8.02 4.31
N LYS A 42 7.07 7.33 4.95
CA LYS A 42 8.47 7.74 5.00
C LYS A 42 9.20 7.63 3.67
N GLU A 43 9.03 6.51 2.95
CA GLU A 43 9.74 6.26 1.69
C GLU A 43 8.81 5.68 0.62
N PRO A 44 7.76 6.40 0.18
CA PRO A 44 6.75 5.85 -0.73
C PRO A 44 7.34 5.46 -2.09
N ASP A 45 8.29 6.25 -2.58
CA ASP A 45 9.02 6.04 -3.84
C ASP A 45 9.78 4.71 -3.89
N LYS A 46 10.20 4.21 -2.73
CA LYS A 46 10.93 2.95 -2.60
C LYS A 46 10.02 1.73 -2.71
N TYR A 47 8.73 1.90 -2.41
CA TYR A 47 7.74 0.82 -2.39
C TYR A 47 6.79 0.88 -3.58
N VAL A 48 6.47 2.06 -4.10
CA VAL A 48 5.81 2.21 -5.40
C VAL A 48 6.89 2.47 -6.43
N PRO A 49 7.29 1.49 -7.25
CA PRO A 49 8.09 1.81 -8.41
C PRO A 49 7.28 2.79 -9.26
N LEU A 50 7.82 4.00 -9.46
CA LEU A 50 7.38 4.92 -10.51
C LEU A 50 7.26 4.08 -11.77
N LYS A 51 6.03 3.83 -12.19
CA LYS A 51 5.76 3.06 -13.38
C LYS A 51 6.11 3.98 -14.55
N GLY A 52 7.37 3.94 -14.98
CA GLY A 52 7.82 4.48 -16.25
C GLY A 52 7.11 3.80 -17.40
#